data_AF-A0A4P6XLP8-F1
#
_entry.id   AF-A0A4P6XLP8-F1
#
_cell.length_a   1.000
_cell.length_b   1.000
_cell.length_c   1.000
_cell.angle_alpha   90.00
_cell.angle_beta   90.00
_cell.angle_gamma   90.00
#
_symmetry.space_group_name_H-M   'P 1'
#
loop_
_entity.id
_entity.type
_entity.pdbx_description
1 polymer ?
#
loop_
_entity_poly.entity_id
_entity_poly.type
_entity_poly.pdbx_seq_one_letter_code
_entity_poly.pdbx_strand_id
1 'polypeptide(L)'
;MAFSSSLSKARSQAAVNKLFETMLPGSTTQFNSLKKSSTTENFSREVSLKKLTKEAIKKANKVEKAKKNKQLSKNLEKEKLFKKNVKYNVIKAHKNSENFSEEEQKYLKRLIKKNSFAVRRAGSLDDPVIKDEVDELRNEILALTNEKYDRSKARQHQAKLNSFNEKIKTGVLTYPGLTPGLAPVDYDDDSDDE
;
A
#
# COMPACT_ATOMS: atom_id res chain seq x y z
N MET A 1 14.03 57.92 24.82
CA MET A 1 13.90 58.77 23.61
C MET A 1 12.47 58.65 23.08
N ALA A 2 11.72 59.75 22.99
CA ALA A 2 10.25 59.71 22.94
C ALA A 2 9.61 59.39 21.57
N PHE A 3 10.37 59.25 20.48
CA PHE A 3 9.82 58.85 19.18
C PHE A 3 10.80 57.92 18.43
N SER A 4 10.59 56.61 18.52
CA SER A 4 11.51 55.59 17.99
C SER A 4 11.34 55.32 16.49
N SER A 5 10.17 55.61 15.90
CA SER A 5 9.91 55.34 14.48
C SER A 5 9.81 56.62 13.63
N SER A 6 10.29 56.54 12.39
CA SER A 6 10.20 57.62 11.40
C SER A 6 8.76 58.11 11.19
N LEU A 7 7.81 57.16 11.14
CA LEU A 7 6.39 57.46 11.01
C LEU A 7 5.86 58.25 12.22
N SER A 8 6.29 57.89 13.43
CA SER A 8 5.88 58.60 14.64
C SER A 8 6.46 60.01 14.69
N LYS A 9 7.73 60.19 14.27
CA LYS A 9 8.35 61.53 14.15
C LYS A 9 7.60 62.41 13.14
N ALA A 10 7.26 61.87 11.97
CA ALA A 10 6.54 62.61 10.94
C ALA A 10 5.13 63.03 11.38
N ARG A 11 4.40 62.15 12.09
CA ARG A 11 3.08 62.49 12.64
C ARG A 11 3.15 63.57 13.72
N SER A 12 4.11 63.46 14.63
CA SER A 12 4.31 64.47 15.68
C SER A 12 4.70 65.83 15.09
N GLN A 13 5.59 65.85 14.09
CA GLN A 13 5.98 67.08 13.40
C GLN A 13 4.79 67.73 12.68
N ALA A 14 3.95 66.95 12.00
CA ALA A 14 2.75 67.47 11.35
C ALA A 14 1.74 68.07 12.35
N ALA A 15 1.57 67.44 13.51
CA ALA A 15 0.69 67.93 14.57
C ALA A 15 1.20 69.26 15.17
N VAL A 16 2.50 69.36 15.41
CA VAL A 16 3.16 70.57 15.91
C VAL A 16 3.07 71.71 14.89
N ASN A 17 3.32 71.43 13.61
CA ASN A 17 3.19 72.42 12.54
C ASN A 17 1.76 72.97 12.45
N LYS A 18 0.76 72.10 12.56
CA LYS A 18 -0.66 72.51 12.57
C LYS A 18 -1.00 73.38 13.79
N LEU A 19 -0.41 73.10 14.96
CA LEU A 19 -0.60 73.93 16.15
C LEU A 19 0.01 75.32 15.96
N PHE A 20 1.22 75.40 15.39
CA PHE A 20 1.86 76.67 15.09
C PHE A 20 1.06 77.50 14.08
N GLU A 21 0.52 76.87 13.04
CA GLU A 21 -0.38 77.54 12.08
C GLU A 21 -1.61 78.15 12.76
N THR A 22 -2.13 77.53 13.83
CA THR A 22 -3.32 78.04 14.55
C THR A 22 -2.99 79.12 15.58
N MET A 23 -1.78 79.12 16.14
CA MET A 23 -1.38 80.03 17.23
C MET A 23 -0.63 81.27 16.75
N LEU A 24 0.01 81.19 15.58
CA LEU A 24 0.80 82.28 15.00
C LEU A 24 0.20 82.65 13.64
N PRO A 25 -0.61 83.73 13.57
CA PRO A 25 -1.09 84.27 12.31
C PRO A 25 0.11 84.60 11.42
N GLY A 26 0.22 83.95 10.25
CA GLY A 26 1.31 84.16 9.29
C GLY A 26 2.45 83.14 9.33
N SER A 27 2.45 82.15 10.23
CA SER A 27 3.49 81.09 10.23
C SER A 27 3.17 79.95 9.26
N THR A 28 2.87 80.26 7.99
CA THR A 28 2.73 79.22 6.97
C THR A 28 4.13 78.70 6.61
N THR A 29 4.55 77.58 7.21
CA THR A 29 5.75 76.89 6.72
C THR A 29 5.48 76.48 5.27
N GLN A 30 6.24 77.06 4.32
CA GLN A 30 6.07 76.84 2.89
C GLN A 30 6.41 75.38 2.54
N PHE A 31 5.43 74.49 2.66
CA PHE A 31 5.48 73.20 2.01
C PHE A 31 4.83 73.37 0.64
N ASN A 32 5.64 73.19 -0.42
CA ASN A 32 5.23 73.12 -1.81
C ASN A 32 3.84 72.49 -1.93
N SER A 33 2.89 73.24 -2.48
CA SER A 33 1.52 72.83 -2.70
C SER A 33 1.45 71.76 -3.80
N LEU A 34 1.92 70.56 -3.48
CA LEU A 34 1.42 69.35 -4.12
C LEU A 34 -0.08 69.34 -3.85
N LYS A 35 -0.84 69.63 -4.91
CA LYS A 35 -2.31 69.69 -4.92
C LYS A 35 -2.84 68.56 -4.03
N LYS A 36 -3.45 68.93 -2.89
CA LYS A 36 -4.08 67.98 -1.98
C LYS A 36 -5.19 67.30 -2.77
N SER A 37 -4.91 66.12 -3.33
CA SER A 37 -5.90 65.28 -3.98
C SER A 37 -7.02 65.07 -2.96
N SER A 38 -8.24 65.41 -3.34
CA SER A 38 -9.40 65.23 -2.46
C SER A 38 -9.49 63.76 -2.03
N THR A 39 -9.95 63.50 -0.80
CA THR A 39 -10.25 62.13 -0.34
C THR A 39 -11.20 61.42 -1.31
N THR A 40 -12.13 62.16 -1.91
CA THR A 40 -13.03 61.65 -2.96
C THR A 40 -12.32 61.35 -4.28
N GLU A 41 -11.26 62.08 -4.62
CA GLU A 41 -10.45 61.86 -5.83
C GLU A 41 -9.55 60.63 -5.67
N ASN A 42 -9.01 60.40 -4.48
CA ASN A 42 -8.27 59.17 -4.18
C ASN A 42 -9.20 57.95 -4.13
N PHE A 43 -10.41 58.11 -3.60
CA PHE A 43 -11.42 57.06 -3.62
C PHE A 43 -11.86 56.71 -5.05
N SER A 44 -12.10 57.69 -5.91
CA SER A 44 -12.49 57.43 -7.30
C SER A 44 -11.36 56.78 -8.11
N ARG A 45 -10.09 57.15 -7.85
CA ARG A 45 -8.92 56.46 -8.42
C ARG A 45 -8.81 55.02 -7.95
N GLU A 46 -9.00 54.74 -6.66
CA GLU A 46 -8.98 53.37 -6.16
C GLU A 46 -10.12 52.52 -6.73
N VAL A 47 -11.34 53.08 -6.82
CA VAL A 47 -12.50 52.37 -7.36
C VAL A 47 -12.34 52.09 -8.86
N SER A 48 -11.76 53.01 -9.61
CA SER A 48 -11.48 52.81 -11.05
C SER A 48 -10.35 51.81 -11.29
N LEU A 49 -9.30 51.80 -10.46
CA LEU A 49 -8.23 50.80 -10.50
C LEU A 49 -8.70 49.41 -10.04
N LYS A 50 -9.69 49.32 -9.14
CA LYS A 50 -10.27 48.06 -8.64
C LYS A 50 -11.32 47.44 -9.56
N LYS A 51 -11.63 48.01 -10.72
CA LYS A 51 -12.47 47.34 -11.74
C LYS A 51 -11.67 46.19 -12.38
N LEU A 52 -11.62 45.07 -11.68
CA LEU A 52 -11.06 43.82 -12.20
C LEU A 52 -11.73 43.49 -13.54
N THR A 53 -10.92 43.23 -14.56
CA THR A 53 -11.41 42.80 -15.87
C THR A 53 -12.26 41.52 -15.72
N LYS A 54 -13.27 41.35 -16.58
CA LYS A 54 -14.14 40.15 -16.54
C LYS A 54 -13.33 38.84 -16.56
N GLU A 55 -12.18 38.84 -17.21
CA GLU A 55 -11.24 37.71 -17.25
C GLU A 55 -10.55 37.45 -15.91
N ALA A 56 -10.11 38.49 -15.20
CA ALA A 56 -9.51 38.37 -13.88
C ALA A 56 -10.53 37.80 -12.87
N ILE A 57 -11.79 38.23 -12.94
CA ILE A 57 -12.88 37.70 -12.12
C ILE A 57 -13.13 36.21 -12.43
N LYS A 58 -13.17 35.83 -13.72
CA LYS A 58 -13.32 34.42 -14.11
C LYS A 58 -12.17 33.55 -13.60
N LYS A 59 -10.93 34.03 -13.69
CA LYS A 59 -9.74 33.33 -13.17
C LYS A 59 -9.79 33.18 -11.64
N ALA A 60 -10.13 34.25 -10.92
CA ALA A 60 -10.29 34.22 -9.46
C ALA A 60 -11.38 33.23 -9.02
N ASN A 61 -12.55 33.26 -9.66
CA ASN A 61 -13.66 32.35 -9.37
C ASN A 61 -13.30 30.88 -9.67
N LYS A 62 -12.53 30.62 -10.74
CA LYS A 62 -12.05 29.26 -11.05
C LYS A 62 -11.12 28.73 -9.94
N VAL A 63 -10.20 29.57 -9.46
CA VAL A 63 -9.28 29.23 -8.36
C VAL A 63 -10.05 29.00 -7.06
N GLU A 64 -11.01 29.87 -6.74
CA GLU A 64 -11.83 29.74 -5.54
C GLU A 64 -12.69 28.48 -5.58
N LYS A 65 -13.32 28.17 -6.73
CA LYS A 65 -14.08 26.93 -6.93
C LYS A 65 -13.20 25.70 -6.76
N ALA A 66 -11.98 25.71 -7.30
CA ALA A 66 -11.02 24.63 -7.12
C ALA A 66 -10.64 24.44 -5.63
N LYS A 67 -10.41 25.54 -4.89
CA LYS A 67 -10.14 25.51 -3.45
C LYS A 67 -11.32 24.92 -2.65
N LYS A 68 -12.55 25.37 -2.93
CA LYS A 68 -13.77 24.85 -2.30
C LYS A 68 -13.96 23.36 -2.60
N ASN A 69 -13.79 22.94 -3.85
CA ASN A 69 -13.89 21.53 -4.23
C ASN A 69 -12.83 20.67 -3.53
N LYS A 70 -11.60 21.16 -3.37
CA LYS A 70 -10.53 20.45 -2.63
C LYS A 70 -10.85 20.34 -1.13
N GLN A 71 -11.47 21.36 -0.53
CA GLN A 71 -11.92 21.28 0.86
C GLN A 71 -13.09 20.30 1.00
N LEU A 72 -14.04 20.34 0.07
CA LEU A 72 -15.18 19.44 0.05
C LEU A 72 -14.72 17.99 -0.11
N SER A 73 -13.79 17.69 -1.02
CA SER A 73 -13.25 16.33 -1.19
C SER A 73 -12.55 15.83 0.07
N LYS A 74 -11.75 16.67 0.74
CA LYS A 74 -11.11 16.34 2.03
C LYS A 74 -12.15 16.06 3.12
N ASN A 75 -13.21 16.84 3.18
CA ASN A 75 -14.28 16.63 4.15
C ASN A 75 -15.05 15.32 3.87
N LEU A 76 -15.32 15.02 2.60
CA LEU A 76 -15.93 13.75 2.20
C LEU A 76 -15.05 12.54 2.57
N GLU A 77 -13.72 12.65 2.42
CA GLU A 77 -12.78 11.59 2.85
C GLU A 77 -12.80 11.40 4.37
N LYS A 78 -12.76 12.49 5.14
CA LYS A 78 -12.88 12.45 6.60
C LYS A 78 -14.20 11.84 7.04
N GLU A 79 -15.31 12.20 6.40
CA GLU A 79 -16.62 11.66 6.70
C GLU A 79 -16.71 10.16 6.37
N LYS A 80 -16.13 9.73 5.24
CA LYS A 80 -16.01 8.30 4.90
C LYS A 80 -15.22 7.52 5.94
N LEU A 81 -14.09 8.08 6.40
CA LEU A 81 -13.27 7.48 7.45
C LEU A 81 -14.04 7.37 8.77
N PHE A 82 -14.74 8.46 9.15
CA PHE A 82 -15.57 8.51 10.34
C PHE A 82 -16.70 7.47 10.28
N LYS A 83 -17.47 7.42 9.19
CA LYS A 83 -18.53 6.41 8.98
C LYS A 83 -17.98 4.98 9.08
N LYS A 84 -16.78 4.73 8.53
CA LYS A 84 -16.13 3.42 8.63
C LYS A 84 -15.76 3.09 10.09
N ASN A 85 -15.25 4.07 10.84
CA ASN A 85 -14.87 3.90 12.23
C ASN A 85 -16.10 3.64 13.13
N VAL A 86 -17.19 4.39 12.90
CA VAL A 86 -18.48 4.16 13.58
C VAL A 86 -18.98 2.74 13.31
N LYS A 87 -19.04 2.33 12.03
CA LYS A 87 -19.45 0.96 11.67
C LYS A 87 -18.57 -0.11 12.32
N TYR A 88 -17.26 0.12 12.35
CA TYR A 88 -16.32 -0.79 13.01
C TYR A 88 -16.63 -0.92 14.51
N ASN A 89 -16.85 0.19 15.21
CA ASN A 89 -17.14 0.18 16.64
C ASN A 89 -18.47 -0.51 16.95
N VAL A 90 -19.51 -0.27 16.14
CA VAL A 90 -20.82 -0.95 16.28
C VAL A 90 -20.66 -2.46 16.11
N ILE A 91 -20.03 -2.90 15.01
CA ILE A 91 -19.79 -4.32 14.75
C ILE A 91 -18.90 -4.95 15.84
N LYS A 92 -17.91 -4.22 16.34
CA LYS A 92 -17.02 -4.68 17.41
C LYS A 92 -17.78 -4.87 18.73
N ALA A 93 -18.72 -3.98 19.04
CA ALA A 93 -19.59 -4.13 20.21
C ALA A 93 -20.50 -5.36 20.05
N HIS A 94 -21.06 -5.56 18.85
CA HIS A 94 -21.91 -6.72 18.55
C HIS A 94 -21.14 -8.04 18.38
N LYS A 95 -19.81 -8.03 18.42
CA LYS A 95 -18.99 -9.25 18.22
C LYS A 95 -19.31 -10.34 19.25
N ASN A 96 -19.64 -9.94 20.48
CA ASN A 96 -19.92 -10.85 21.58
C ASN A 96 -21.42 -11.14 21.75
N SER A 97 -22.29 -10.40 21.06
CA SER A 97 -23.72 -10.69 21.01
C SER A 97 -23.98 -11.60 19.81
N GLU A 98 -24.69 -12.71 19.99
CA GLU A 98 -24.97 -13.67 18.91
C GLU A 98 -25.81 -13.10 17.75
N ASN A 99 -26.40 -11.90 17.93
CA ASN A 99 -27.30 -11.30 16.96
C ASN A 99 -26.63 -10.16 16.17
N PHE A 100 -25.87 -10.51 15.13
CA PHE A 100 -25.49 -9.52 14.11
C PHE A 100 -26.71 -9.13 13.28
N SER A 101 -26.89 -7.83 13.05
CA SER A 101 -27.93 -7.34 12.15
C SER A 101 -27.68 -7.81 10.71
N GLU A 102 -28.73 -8.06 9.92
CA GLU A 102 -28.61 -8.50 8.52
C GLU A 102 -27.71 -7.58 7.67
N GLU A 103 -27.78 -6.26 7.93
CA GLU A 103 -26.93 -5.28 7.25
C GLU A 103 -25.44 -5.44 7.59
N GLU A 104 -25.14 -5.77 8.84
CA GLU A 104 -23.78 -6.01 9.33
C GLU A 104 -23.22 -7.29 8.73
N GLN A 105 -24.01 -8.36 8.70
CA GLN A 105 -23.62 -9.63 8.07
C GLN A 105 -23.33 -9.44 6.58
N LYS A 106 -24.19 -8.72 5.86
CA LYS A 106 -23.98 -8.40 4.43
C LYS A 106 -22.72 -7.57 4.21
N TYR A 107 -22.46 -6.60 5.08
CA TYR A 107 -21.23 -5.80 5.04
C TYR A 107 -19.99 -6.63 5.32
N LEU A 108 -20.01 -7.49 6.35
CA LEU A 108 -18.92 -8.39 6.70
C LEU A 108 -18.64 -9.41 5.60
N LYS A 109 -19.67 -10.04 5.02
CA LYS A 109 -19.53 -10.95 3.87
C LYS A 109 -18.83 -10.26 2.69
N ARG A 110 -19.19 -9.02 2.40
CA ARG A 110 -18.52 -8.20 1.37
C ARG A 110 -17.06 -7.92 1.72
N LEU A 111 -16.77 -7.61 2.99
CA LEU A 111 -15.42 -7.34 3.47
C LEU A 111 -14.54 -8.58 3.40
N ILE A 112 -15.06 -9.74 3.83
CA ILE A 112 -14.40 -11.04 3.74
C ILE A 112 -14.06 -11.35 2.28
N LYS A 113 -15.01 -11.19 1.35
CA LYS A 113 -14.76 -11.43 -0.08
C LYS A 113 -13.65 -10.54 -0.65
N LYS A 114 -13.62 -9.25 -0.28
CA LYS A 114 -12.58 -8.32 -0.73
C LYS A 114 -11.21 -8.64 -0.14
N ASN A 115 -11.16 -8.92 1.15
CA ASN A 115 -9.91 -9.21 1.85
C ASN A 115 -9.36 -10.57 1.44
N SER A 116 -10.20 -11.61 1.31
CA SER A 116 -9.76 -12.93 0.85
C SER A 116 -9.23 -12.89 -0.57
N PHE A 117 -9.85 -12.11 -1.47
CA PHE A 117 -9.33 -11.88 -2.81
C PHE A 117 -7.98 -11.14 -2.79
N ALA A 118 -7.84 -10.08 -1.98
CA ALA A 118 -6.59 -9.34 -1.86
C ALA A 118 -5.44 -10.20 -1.30
N VAL A 119 -5.73 -11.01 -0.27
CA VAL A 119 -4.75 -11.94 0.32
C VAL A 119 -4.37 -13.02 -0.68
N ARG A 120 -5.35 -13.61 -1.38
CA ARG A 120 -5.08 -14.60 -2.43
C ARG A 120 -4.20 -13.98 -3.50
N ARG A 121 -4.56 -12.84 -4.07
CA ARG A 121 -3.77 -12.16 -5.12
C ARG A 121 -2.36 -11.79 -4.66
N ALA A 122 -2.18 -11.37 -3.41
CA ALA A 122 -0.85 -11.01 -2.90
C ALA A 122 0.03 -12.23 -2.61
N GLY A 123 -0.57 -13.37 -2.26
CA GLY A 123 0.15 -14.60 -1.90
C GLY A 123 0.18 -15.68 -2.98
N SER A 124 -0.65 -15.58 -4.01
CA SER A 124 -0.70 -16.54 -5.11
C SER A 124 0.27 -16.14 -6.21
N LEU A 125 1.01 -17.13 -6.71
CA LEU A 125 1.67 -17.03 -8.00
C LEU A 125 0.58 -16.94 -9.08
N ASP A 126 0.63 -15.88 -9.89
CA ASP A 126 -0.38 -15.57 -10.92
C ASP A 126 -0.18 -16.45 -12.17
N ASP A 127 1.04 -16.98 -12.35
CA ASP A 127 1.38 -17.91 -13.42
C ASP A 127 1.09 -19.36 -13.00
N PRO A 128 0.15 -20.06 -13.67
CA PRO A 128 -0.19 -21.44 -13.35
C PRO A 128 1.00 -22.39 -13.56
N VAL A 129 1.87 -22.13 -14.54
CA VAL A 129 3.01 -23.00 -14.86
C VAL A 129 4.03 -22.97 -13.71
N ILE A 130 4.39 -21.76 -13.27
CA ILE A 130 5.33 -21.57 -12.15
C ILE A 130 4.75 -22.12 -10.86
N LYS A 131 3.44 -22.01 -10.65
CA LYS A 131 2.78 -22.56 -9.47
C LYS A 131 2.90 -24.08 -9.40
N ASP A 132 2.66 -24.77 -10.53
CA ASP A 132 2.75 -26.22 -10.60
C ASP A 132 4.20 -26.68 -10.39
N GLU A 133 5.19 -26.02 -10.99
CA GLU A 133 6.62 -26.29 -10.76
C GLU A 133 7.03 -26.09 -9.29
N VAL A 134 6.57 -25.01 -8.66
CA VAL A 134 6.87 -24.74 -7.24
C VAL A 134 6.21 -25.79 -6.33
N ASP A 135 5.00 -26.24 -6.66
CA ASP A 135 4.31 -27.27 -5.89
C ASP A 135 4.97 -28.66 -6.10
N GLU A 136 5.47 -28.98 -7.29
CA GLU A 136 6.29 -30.17 -7.56
C GLU A 136 7.60 -30.15 -6.75
N LEU A 137 8.34 -29.04 -6.77
CA LEU A 137 9.58 -28.88 -5.99
C LEU A 137 9.32 -29.00 -4.48
N ARG A 138 8.21 -28.43 -3.98
CA ARG A 138 7.80 -28.59 -2.58
C ARG A 138 7.55 -30.05 -2.24
N ASN A 139 6.88 -30.78 -3.11
CA ASN A 139 6.61 -32.20 -2.92
C ASN A 139 7.90 -33.04 -2.95
N GLU A 140 8.84 -32.71 -3.83
CA GLU A 140 10.14 -33.35 -3.89
C GLU A 140 10.96 -33.10 -2.61
N ILE A 141 11.04 -31.85 -2.15
CA ILE A 141 11.71 -31.50 -0.89
C ILE A 141 11.07 -32.24 0.28
N LEU A 142 9.74 -32.25 0.36
CA LEU A 142 9.03 -32.99 1.40
C LEU A 142 9.31 -34.49 1.32
N ALA A 143 9.40 -35.07 0.12
CA ALA A 143 9.76 -36.48 -0.05
C ALA A 143 11.18 -36.77 0.45
N LEU A 144 12.15 -35.89 0.15
CA LEU A 144 13.53 -36.02 0.60
C LEU A 144 13.68 -35.84 2.12
N THR A 145 12.89 -34.97 2.74
CA THR A 145 12.92 -34.76 4.20
C THR A 145 12.24 -35.88 5.00
N ASN A 146 11.43 -36.71 4.35
CA ASN A 146 10.74 -37.80 5.00
C ASN A 146 11.58 -39.09 4.95
N GLU A 147 12.13 -39.52 6.10
CA GLU A 147 12.90 -40.79 6.23
C GLU A 147 12.17 -42.03 5.67
N LYS A 148 10.83 -41.99 5.59
CA LYS A 148 10.01 -43.06 5.03
C LYS A 148 10.24 -43.26 3.52
N TYR A 149 10.63 -42.22 2.79
CA TYR A 149 10.91 -42.30 1.35
C TYR A 149 12.16 -43.13 1.08
N ASP A 150 13.23 -42.92 1.87
CA ASP A 150 14.46 -43.70 1.78
C ASP A 150 14.22 -45.17 2.13
N ARG A 151 13.43 -45.45 3.17
CA ARG A 151 13.05 -46.83 3.54
C ARG A 151 12.23 -47.52 2.45
N SER A 152 11.35 -46.79 1.77
CA SER A 152 10.53 -47.33 0.67
C SER A 152 11.39 -47.67 -0.56
N LYS A 153 12.30 -46.76 -0.97
CA LYS A 153 13.24 -47.02 -2.07
C LYS A 153 14.18 -48.19 -1.77
N ALA A 154 14.71 -48.25 -0.55
CA ALA A 154 15.56 -49.37 -0.12
C ALA A 154 14.82 -50.71 -0.19
N ARG A 155 13.56 -50.77 0.28
CA ARG A 155 12.73 -51.98 0.20
C ARG A 155 12.44 -52.40 -1.25
N GLN A 156 12.17 -51.45 -2.14
CA GLN A 156 11.98 -51.74 -3.57
C GLN A 156 13.25 -52.26 -4.23
N HIS A 157 14.42 -51.70 -3.90
CA HIS A 157 15.70 -52.18 -4.41
C HIS A 157 16.00 -53.60 -3.93
N GLN A 158 15.77 -53.88 -2.65
CA GLN A 158 15.96 -55.21 -2.07
C GLN A 158 14.99 -56.24 -2.69
N ALA A 159 13.73 -55.87 -2.93
CA ALA A 159 12.78 -56.72 -3.63
C ALA A 159 13.23 -57.03 -5.07
N LYS A 160 13.79 -56.05 -5.79
CA LYS A 160 14.35 -56.26 -7.14
C LYS A 160 15.55 -57.20 -7.11
N LEU A 161 16.50 -57.01 -6.20
CA LEU A 161 17.64 -57.91 -6.03
C LEU A 161 17.20 -59.34 -5.67
N ASN A 162 16.24 -59.48 -4.76
CA ASN A 162 15.69 -60.79 -4.41
C ASN A 162 15.02 -61.45 -5.61
N SER A 163 14.20 -60.71 -6.37
CA SER A 163 13.55 -61.23 -7.59
C SER A 163 14.55 -61.61 -8.69
N PHE A 164 15.68 -60.90 -8.79
CA PHE A 164 16.76 -61.22 -9.73
C PHE A 164 17.49 -62.49 -9.31
N ASN A 165 17.84 -62.61 -8.03
CA ASN A 165 18.47 -63.81 -7.47
C ASN A 165 17.55 -65.03 -7.57
N GLU A 166 16.24 -64.87 -7.36
CA GLU A 166 15.25 -65.94 -7.57
C GLU A 166 15.18 -66.38 -9.03
N LYS A 167 15.26 -65.47 -9.99
CA LYS A 167 15.30 -65.80 -11.43
C LYS A 167 16.57 -66.52 -11.86
N ILE A 168 17.70 -66.22 -11.19
CA ILE A 168 18.95 -66.97 -11.38
C ILE A 168 18.81 -68.38 -10.79
N LYS A 169 18.30 -68.51 -9.56
CA LYS A 169 18.12 -69.82 -8.89
C LYS A 169 17.11 -70.73 -9.62
N THR A 170 16.05 -70.15 -10.17
CA THR A 170 15.04 -70.89 -10.96
C THR A 170 15.48 -71.15 -12.39
N GLY A 171 16.68 -70.72 -12.80
CA GLY A 171 17.25 -70.98 -14.12
C GLY A 171 16.61 -70.20 -15.28
N VAL A 172 15.70 -69.26 -14.98
CA VAL A 172 15.02 -68.44 -15.99
C VAL A 172 15.96 -67.39 -16.60
N LEU A 173 16.98 -66.97 -15.84
CA LEU A 173 17.96 -65.97 -16.28
C LEU A 173 19.38 -66.53 -16.16
N THR A 174 20.09 -66.67 -17.28
CA THR A 174 21.50 -67.12 -17.32
C THR A 174 22.43 -65.96 -16.98
N TYR A 175 23.31 -66.16 -15.98
CA TYR A 175 24.30 -65.17 -15.59
C TYR A 175 25.54 -65.27 -16.51
N PRO A 176 25.98 -64.20 -17.17
CA PRO A 176 27.16 -64.27 -18.03
C PRO A 176 28.41 -64.57 -17.18
N GLY A 177 29.02 -65.73 -17.42
CA GLY A 177 30.20 -66.20 -16.67
C GLY A 177 29.92 -67.39 -15.73
N LEU A 178 28.66 -67.73 -15.48
CA LEU A 178 28.29 -69.05 -14.97
C LEU A 178 28.07 -69.94 -16.19
N THR A 179 28.96 -70.93 -16.40
CA THR A 179 29.06 -71.68 -17.65
C THR A 179 27.70 -72.28 -18.05
N PRO A 180 27.10 -71.83 -19.17
CA PRO A 180 25.90 -72.47 -19.71
C PRO A 180 26.30 -73.88 -20.17
N GLY A 181 26.00 -74.88 -19.34
CA GLY A 181 26.42 -76.27 -19.56
C GLY A 181 27.12 -76.95 -18.39
N LEU A 182 27.29 -76.29 -17.23
CA LEU A 182 27.62 -77.04 -16.01
C LEU A 182 26.38 -77.85 -15.60
N ALA A 183 26.50 -79.16 -15.55
CA ALA A 183 25.44 -80.02 -15.05
C ALA A 183 25.14 -79.66 -13.58
N PRO A 184 23.87 -79.71 -13.14
CA PRO A 184 23.58 -79.69 -11.71
C PRO A 184 24.36 -80.84 -11.07
N VAL A 185 25.24 -80.52 -10.13
CA VAL A 185 25.89 -81.53 -9.29
C VAL A 185 24.86 -81.91 -8.23
N ASP A 186 24.26 -83.09 -8.39
CA ASP A 186 23.40 -83.67 -7.37
C ASP A 186 24.28 -84.07 -6.19
N TYR A 187 23.98 -83.53 -4.99
CA TYR A 187 24.72 -83.81 -3.76
C TYR A 187 24.49 -85.23 -3.21
N ASP A 188 23.76 -86.08 -3.94
CA ASP A 188 23.36 -87.41 -3.52
C ASP A 188 24.18 -88.55 -4.16
N ASP A 189 25.15 -88.25 -5.05
CA ASP A 189 25.96 -89.28 -5.75
C ASP A 189 27.41 -89.42 -5.27
N ASP A 190 27.88 -88.64 -4.29
CA ASP A 190 29.22 -88.80 -3.68
C ASP A 190 29.18 -89.66 -2.39
N SER A 191 28.46 -90.78 -2.43
CA SER A 191 28.51 -91.82 -1.40
C SER A 191 28.33 -93.21 -2.00
N ASP A 192 29.16 -93.56 -2.97
CA ASP A 192 29.73 -94.91 -3.13
C ASP A 192 30.92 -94.82 -4.11
N ASP A 193 31.98 -95.58 -3.82
CA ASP A 193 33.35 -95.41 -4.31
C ASP A 193 33.58 -95.64 -5.83
N GLU A 194 34.63 -94.96 -6.36
CA GLU A 194 35.25 -94.95 -7.73
C GLU A 194 34.85 -93.87 -8.74
#